data_AF-A0A8I0HE59-F1
#
_entry.id   AF-A0A8I0HE59-F1
#
_cell.length_a   1.000
_cell.length_b   1.000
_cell.length_c   1.000
_cell.angle_alpha   90.00
_cell.angle_beta   90.00
_cell.angle_gamma   90.00
#
_symmetry.space_group_name_H-M   'P 1'
#
loop_
_entity.id
_entity.type
_entity.pdbx_description
1 polymer ?
#
loop_
_entity_poly.entity_id
_entity_poly.type
_entity_poly.pdbx_seq_one_letter_code
_entity_poly.pdbx_strand_id
1 'polypeptide(L)'
;FNIGAAGQYVIGAGVALYAALGLGLPWYLCVLLAIVAGAVLGTVSGLLKAYCNVNEVISGIMLNWISLYLVNMLLNIVKEPTSPYTKSV
;
A
#
# COMPACT_ATOMS: atom_id res chain seq x y z
N PHE A 1 15.15 -1.77 13.16
CA PHE A 1 14.55 -3.01 12.67
C PHE A 1 13.08 -2.71 12.37
N ASN A 2 12.76 -2.31 11.14
CA ASN A 2 11.41 -1.84 10.79
C ASN A 2 10.63 -2.98 10.13
N ILE A 3 9.88 -3.73 10.93
CA ILE A 3 9.01 -4.82 10.46
C ILE A 3 7.90 -4.30 9.52
N GLY A 4 7.48 -3.03 9.68
CA GLY A 4 6.42 -2.40 8.91
C GLY A 4 6.83 -1.88 7.54
N ALA A 5 8.12 -1.93 7.19
CA ALA A 5 8.63 -1.44 5.91
C ALA A 5 7.95 -2.15 4.72
N ALA A 6 7.66 -3.45 4.86
CA ALA A 6 6.93 -4.22 3.84
C ALA A 6 5.57 -3.59 3.49
N GLY A 7 4.84 -3.02 4.46
CA GLY A 7 3.54 -2.39 4.22
C GLY A 7 3.64 -1.09 3.43
N GLN A 8 4.69 -0.30 3.68
CA GLN A 8 4.96 0.94 2.94
C GLN A 8 5.29 0.66 1.47
N TYR A 9 6.08 -0.39 1.21
CA TYR A 9 6.38 -0.83 -0.16
C TYR A 9 5.11 -1.30 -0.89
N VAL A 10 4.25 -2.08 -0.21
CA VAL A 10 3.02 -2.60 -0.79
C VAL A 10 2.07 -1.45 -1.17
N ILE A 11 1.82 -0.49 -0.28
CA ILE A 11 0.96 0.65 -0.59
C ILE A 11 1.58 1.59 -1.64
N GLY A 12 2.88 1.84 -1.58
CA GLY A 12 3.56 2.61 -2.62
C GLY A 12 3.40 1.98 -4.01
N ALA A 13 3.63 0.67 -4.11
CA ALA A 13 3.44 -0.07 -5.37
C ALA A 13 1.97 -0.09 -5.82
N GLY A 14 1.02 -0.30 -4.90
CA GLY A 14 -0.41 -0.30 -5.19
C GLY A 14 -0.92 1.04 -5.72
N VAL A 15 -0.48 2.15 -5.13
CA VAL A 15 -0.85 3.51 -5.57
C VAL A 15 -0.18 3.86 -6.89
N ALA A 16 1.08 3.48 -7.11
CA ALA A 16 1.72 3.61 -8.43
C ALA A 16 0.95 2.86 -9.51
N LEU A 17 0.52 1.63 -9.24
CA LEU A 17 -0.24 0.82 -10.20
C LEU A 17 -1.60 1.45 -10.48
N TYR A 18 -2.30 1.95 -9.46
CA TYR A 18 -3.58 2.64 -9.61
C TYR A 18 -3.43 3.91 -10.45
N ALA A 19 -2.40 4.72 -10.20
CA ALA A 19 -2.13 5.93 -10.97
C ALA A 19 -1.76 5.64 -12.44
N ALA A 20 -1.05 4.54 -12.69
CA ALA A 20 -0.68 4.11 -14.04
C ALA A 20 -1.88 3.55 -14.82
N LEU A 21 -2.66 2.65 -14.21
CA LEU A 21 -3.75 1.94 -14.88
C LEU A 21 -5.06 2.73 -14.90
N GLY A 22 -5.41 3.42 -13.81
CA GLY A 22 -6.69 4.11 -13.67
C GLY A 22 -6.70 5.51 -14.27
N LEU A 23 -5.56 6.21 -14.24
CA LEU A 23 -5.48 7.61 -14.67
C LEU A 23 -4.57 7.82 -15.91
N GLY A 24 -3.79 6.82 -16.33
CA GLY A 24 -2.91 6.93 -17.51
C GLY A 24 -1.80 7.99 -17.36
N LEU A 25 -1.40 8.31 -16.13
CA LEU A 25 -0.44 9.38 -15.87
C LEU A 25 1.00 9.00 -16.27
N PRO A 26 1.86 9.99 -16.59
CA PRO A 26 3.26 9.75 -16.88
C PRO A 26 3.99 9.18 -15.66
N TRP A 27 4.96 8.30 -15.93
CA TRP A 27 5.69 7.50 -14.93
C TRP A 27 6.24 8.30 -13.73
N TYR A 28 6.70 9.53 -13.93
CA TYR A 28 7.20 10.39 -12.85
C TYR A 28 6.14 10.73 -11.79
N LEU A 29 4.89 10.99 -12.19
CA LEU A 29 3.83 11.30 -11.22
C LEU A 29 3.41 10.06 -10.44
N CYS A 30 3.43 8.88 -11.08
CA CYS A 30 3.14 7.61 -10.41
C CYS A 30 4.17 7.31 -9.31
N VAL A 31 5.46 7.60 -9.57
CA VAL A 31 6.53 7.44 -8.57
C VAL A 31 6.37 8.46 -7.44
N LEU A 32 6.03 9.72 -7.74
CA LEU A 32 5.78 10.74 -6.71
C LEU A 32 4.60 10.36 -5.80
N LEU A 33 3.49 9.89 -6.37
CA LEU A 33 2.33 9.45 -5.60
C LEU A 33 2.64 8.21 -4.74
N ALA A 34 3.46 7.29 -5.25
CA ALA A 34 3.92 6.14 -4.48
C ALA A 34 4.78 6.54 -3.28
N ILE A 35 5.67 7.50 -3.44
CA ILE A 35 6.51 8.02 -2.36
C ILE A 35 5.65 8.71 -1.31
N VAL A 36 4.69 9.55 -1.71
CA VAL A 36 3.77 10.23 -0.78
C VAL A 36 2.92 9.22 -0.02
N ALA A 37 2.35 8.21 -0.71
CA ALA A 37 1.54 7.18 -0.07
C ALA A 37 2.35 6.34 0.94
N GLY A 38 3.58 5.95 0.58
CA GLY A 38 4.50 5.26 1.48
C GLY A 38 4.89 6.12 2.69
N ALA A 39 5.12 7.42 2.49
CA ALA A 39 5.44 8.36 3.55
C ALA A 39 4.27 8.55 4.54
N VAL A 40 3.03 8.62 4.05
CA VAL A 40 1.83 8.73 4.92
C VAL A 40 1.66 7.50 5.80
N LEU A 41 1.92 6.29 5.30
CA LEU A 41 1.95 5.11 6.17
C LEU A 41 3.12 5.11 7.14
N GLY A 42 4.26 5.61 6.70
CA GLY A 42 5.42 5.79 7.57
C GLY A 42 5.09 6.68 8.75
N THR A 43 4.43 7.80 8.52
CA THR A 43 3.98 8.69 9.59
C THR A 43 2.93 8.04 10.47
N VAL A 44 1.96 7.31 9.92
CA VAL A 44 0.95 6.55 10.70
C VAL A 44 1.60 5.49 11.59
N SER A 45 2.57 4.73 11.08
CA SER A 45 3.29 3.71 11.86
C SER A 45 4.14 4.32 12.98
N GLY A 46 4.77 5.47 12.74
CA GLY A 46 5.49 6.23 13.77
C GLY A 46 4.56 6.84 14.81
N LEU A 47 3.40 7.32 14.40
CA LEU A 47 2.40 7.95 15.28
C LEU A 47 1.78 6.91 16.22
N LEU A 48 1.38 5.74 15.71
CA LEU A 48 0.83 4.66 16.53
C LEU A 48 1.81 4.20 17.60
N LYS A 49 3.11 4.17 17.28
CA LYS A 49 4.15 3.85 18.25
C LYS A 49 4.28 4.91 19.35
N ALA A 50 4.24 6.19 18.97
CA ALA A 50 4.37 7.32 19.89
C ALA A 50 3.16 7.49 20.82
N TYR A 51 1.94 7.25 20.32
CA TYR A 51 0.72 7.49 21.07
C TYR A 51 0.21 6.27 21.85
N CYS A 52 0.39 5.04 21.33
CA CYS A 52 -0.20 3.85 21.97
C CYS A 52 0.81 2.99 22.77
N ASN A 53 2.08 3.38 22.89
CA ASN A 53 3.12 2.60 23.61
C ASN A 53 3.16 1.11 23.21
N VAL A 54 2.78 0.79 21.97
CA VAL A 54 2.70 -0.60 21.48
C VAL A 54 4.07 -1.05 21.01
N ASN A 55 4.40 -2.33 21.26
CA ASN A 55 5.61 -2.95 20.76
C ASN A 55 5.69 -2.84 19.22
N GLU A 56 6.80 -2.33 18.71
CA GLU A 56 6.96 -1.97 17.29
C GLU A 56 6.84 -3.16 16.34
N VAL A 57 7.13 -4.37 16.85
CA VAL A 57 7.00 -5.61 16.08
C VAL A 57 5.54 -5.95 15.78
N ILE A 58 4.64 -5.81 16.76
CA ILE A 58 3.25 -6.24 16.61
C ILE A 58 2.49 -5.25 15.75
N SER A 59 2.65 -3.94 16.03
CA SER A 59 1.99 -2.88 15.25
C SER A 59 2.44 -2.88 13.79
N GLY A 60 3.72 -3.16 13.51
CA GLY A 60 4.22 -3.22 12.13
C GLY A 60 3.71 -4.43 11.34
N ILE A 61 3.48 -5.60 11.98
CA ILE A 61 2.85 -6.75 11.31
C ILE A 61 1.39 -6.42 10.96
N MET A 62 0.65 -5.80 11.89
CA MET A 62 -0.75 -5.44 11.68
C MET A 62 -0.90 -4.39 10.56
N LEU A 63 -0.04 -3.37 10.55
CA LEU A 63 -0.04 -2.37 9.49
C LEU A 63 0.36 -2.95 8.13
N ASN A 64 1.25 -3.94 8.08
CA ASN A 64 1.57 -4.64 6.84
C ASN A 64 0.34 -5.38 6.28
N TRP A 65 -0.42 -6.06 7.14
CA TRP A 65 -1.67 -6.73 6.75
C TRP A 65 -2.74 -5.75 6.28
N ILE A 66 -2.94 -4.65 7.00
CA ILE A 66 -3.86 -3.57 6.58
C ILE A 66 -3.44 -3.02 5.21
N SER A 67 -2.13 -2.80 5.02
CA SER A 67 -1.58 -2.29 3.76
C SER A 67 -1.85 -3.24 2.59
N LEU A 68 -1.67 -4.54 2.82
CA LEU A 68 -1.93 -5.58 1.82
C LEU A 68 -3.41 -5.65 1.44
N TYR A 69 -4.32 -5.67 2.42
CA TYR A 69 -5.75 -5.68 2.14
C TYR A 69 -6.23 -4.41 1.46
N LEU A 70 -5.71 -3.24 1.86
CA LEU A 70 -6.05 -1.96 1.25
C LEU A 70 -5.67 -1.95 -0.24
N VAL A 71 -4.44 -2.36 -0.56
CA VAL A 71 -3.95 -2.44 -1.94
C VAL A 71 -4.73 -3.48 -2.73
N ASN A 72 -5.04 -4.63 -2.13
CA ASN A 72 -5.83 -5.65 -2.80
C ASN A 72 -7.21 -5.12 -3.20
N MET A 73 -7.88 -4.39 -2.30
CA MET A 73 -9.17 -3.74 -2.58
C MET A 73 -9.04 -2.66 -3.67
N LEU A 74 -8.00 -1.81 -3.59
CA LEU A 74 -7.71 -0.78 -4.59
C LEU A 74 -7.48 -1.37 -5.98
N LEU A 75 -6.66 -2.42 -6.07
CA LEU A 75 -6.35 -3.10 -7.32
C LEU A 75 -7.52 -3.92 -7.86
N ASN A 76 -8.46 -4.36 -7.02
CA ASN A 76 -9.68 -5.03 -7.49
C ASN A 76 -10.54 -4.07 -8.33
N ILE A 77 -10.56 -2.78 -7.98
CA ILE A 77 -11.35 -1.76 -8.68
C ILE A 77 -10.75 -1.40 -10.05
N VAL A 78 -9.43 -1.45 -10.21
CA VAL A 78 -8.72 -1.11 -11.47
C VAL A 78 -8.41 -2.33 -12.33
N LYS A 79 -8.67 -3.54 -11.83
CA LYS A 79 -8.46 -4.76 -12.61
C LYS A 79 -9.48 -4.81 -13.73
N GLU A 80 -9.00 -4.83 -14.97
CA GLU A 80 -9.83 -5.18 -16.11
C GLU A 80 -10.38 -6.61 -15.93
N PRO A 81 -11.68 -6.85 -16.17
CA PRO A 81 -12.32 -8.16 -16.01
C PRO A 81 -11.82 -9.24 -16.99
N THR A 82 -10.83 -8.93 -17.83
CA THR A 82 -10.32 -9.78 -18.92
C THR A 82 -8.96 -10.45 -18.64
N SER A 83 -8.40 -10.32 -17.42
CA SER A 83 -7.18 -11.06 -17.07
C SER A 83 -7.48 -12.57 -16.88
N PRO A 84 -6.82 -13.50 -17.60
CA PRO A 84 -7.12 -14.94 -17.60
C PRO A 84 -6.91 -15.70 -16.27
N TYR A 85 -6.49 -15.01 -15.21
CA TYR A 85 -6.05 -15.63 -13.94
C TYR A 85 -7.01 -15.41 -12.77
N THR A 86 -8.17 -14.77 -12.99
CA THR A 86 -9.27 -14.76 -12.03
C THR A 86 -10.32 -15.79 -12.45
N LYS A 87 -10.06 -17.07 -12.15
CA LYS A 87 -11.14 -18.05 -12.16
C LYS A 87 -12.00 -17.81 -10.93
N SER A 88 -13.21 -17.28 -11.12
CA SER A 88 -14.29 -17.47 -10.15
C SER A 88 -14.61 -18.96 -10.14
N VAL A 89 -14.28 -19.64 -9.05
CA VAL A 89 -14.90 -20.92 -8.70
C VAL A 89 -15.74 -20.67 -7.47
#